data_AF-A0A368H411-F1
#
_entry.id   AF-A0A368H411-F1
#
_cell.length_a   1.000
_cell.length_b   1.000
_cell.length_c   1.000
_cell.angle_alpha   90.00
_cell.angle_beta   90.00
_cell.angle_gamma   90.00
#
_symmetry.space_group_name_H-M   'P 1'
#
loop_
_entity.id
_entity.type
_entity.pdbx_description
1 polymer ?
#
loop_
_entity_poly.entity_id
_entity_poly.type
_entity_poly.pdbx_seq_one_letter_code
_entity_poly.pdbx_strand_id
1 'polypeptide(L)'
;MSKLVGFMARNDSQSQPSSSSTNQSVQNGVLNKVKISVKVISAKLSPSGGFLSKPVDSYVEVSIEGAQTSKKTSVKKKSNNPEWDESLSLPVTDSSVLLFRVYSRAKLFDDPLIAQAQMKVASIPKLDSGECELFITYFLFFSCYF
;
A
#
# COMPACT_ATOMS: atom_id res chain seq x y z
N MET A 1 53.80 -18.23 53.22
CA MET A 1 52.51 -18.84 52.83
C MET A 1 52.76 -19.78 51.67
N SER A 2 52.15 -20.96 51.73
CA SER A 2 52.63 -22.20 51.11
C SER A 2 52.18 -22.43 49.65
N LYS A 3 52.96 -23.28 48.99
CA LYS A 3 52.95 -23.89 47.64
C LYS A 3 51.60 -24.27 46.98
N LEU A 4 51.48 -23.92 45.68
CA LEU A 4 51.53 -24.78 44.46
C LEU A 4 50.41 -25.82 44.14
N VAL A 5 50.12 -25.88 42.82
CA VAL A 5 49.57 -26.97 41.96
C VAL A 5 48.05 -27.07 41.71
N GLY A 6 47.65 -26.68 40.50
CA GLY A 6 47.23 -27.58 39.40
C GLY A 6 45.87 -28.30 39.48
N PHE A 7 45.11 -28.26 38.37
CA PHE A 7 44.69 -29.39 37.52
C PHE A 7 43.50 -28.96 36.65
N MET A 8 43.61 -29.12 35.33
CA MET A 8 42.49 -29.06 34.39
C MET A 8 41.72 -30.39 34.40
N ALA A 9 40.39 -30.32 34.37
CA ALA A 9 39.50 -31.40 33.95
C ALA A 9 38.37 -30.84 33.07
N ARG A 10 37.98 -31.63 32.05
CA ARG A 10 37.09 -31.34 30.91
C ARG A 10 35.60 -31.66 31.19
N ASN A 11 34.71 -31.05 30.37
CA ASN A 11 33.33 -31.45 29.95
C ASN A 11 32.28 -31.69 31.06
N ASP A 12 30.96 -31.53 30.90
CA ASP A 12 30.07 -31.48 29.73
C ASP A 12 28.75 -30.73 30.10
N SER A 13 28.14 -30.10 29.11
CA SER A 13 26.72 -29.83 28.84
C SER A 13 25.60 -29.79 29.93
N GLN A 14 24.76 -28.75 29.78
CA GLN A 14 23.28 -28.67 29.88
C GLN A 14 22.53 -28.12 31.14
N SER A 15 21.57 -27.26 30.77
CA SER A 15 20.29 -26.86 31.39
C SER A 15 20.23 -25.67 32.38
N GLN A 16 19.57 -24.59 31.93
CA GLN A 16 19.03 -23.49 32.75
C GLN A 16 17.64 -23.87 33.31
N PRO A 17 17.29 -23.34 34.51
CA PRO A 17 15.94 -22.81 34.67
C PRO A 17 15.82 -21.48 35.47
N SER A 18 14.92 -20.62 34.95
CA SER A 18 13.90 -19.74 35.60
C SER A 18 14.24 -18.63 36.62
N SER A 19 13.76 -17.41 36.30
CA SER A 19 12.89 -16.53 37.15
C SER A 19 12.27 -15.43 36.26
N SER A 20 10.95 -15.48 35.94
CA SER A 20 9.83 -14.68 36.52
C SER A 20 10.13 -13.17 36.63
N SER A 21 9.41 -12.19 36.06
CA SER A 21 7.97 -12.00 35.78
C SER A 21 7.85 -10.87 34.73
N THR A 22 6.85 -10.81 33.86
CA THR A 22 5.62 -10.02 34.08
C THR A 22 4.70 -10.21 32.87
N ASN A 23 3.42 -10.41 33.16
CA ASN A 23 2.31 -10.53 32.20
C ASN A 23 2.29 -9.40 31.16
N GLN A 24 2.25 -9.75 29.88
CA GLN A 24 1.40 -9.05 28.91
C GLN A 24 0.77 -10.08 27.99
N SER A 25 -0.47 -10.44 28.32
CA SER A 25 -1.46 -10.90 27.36
C SER A 25 -1.74 -9.76 26.38
N VAL A 26 -0.99 -9.67 25.28
CA VAL A 26 -1.42 -8.90 24.11
C VAL A 26 -2.19 -9.88 23.24
N GLN A 27 -3.51 -9.77 23.25
CA GLN A 27 -4.38 -10.52 22.37
C GLN A 27 -3.89 -10.31 20.93
N ASN A 28 -3.46 -11.40 20.30
CA ASN A 28 -3.14 -11.47 18.89
C ASN A 28 -4.44 -11.25 18.08
N GLY A 29 -4.83 -9.99 17.91
CA GLY A 29 -5.86 -9.60 16.96
C GLY A 29 -5.31 -9.74 15.56
N VAL A 30 -5.46 -10.92 14.96
CA VAL A 30 -5.19 -11.10 13.52
C VAL A 30 -6.17 -10.21 12.78
N LEU A 31 -5.66 -9.09 12.25
CA LEU A 31 -6.43 -8.16 11.46
C LEU A 31 -6.90 -8.91 10.20
N ASN A 32 -8.22 -9.15 10.08
CA ASN A 32 -8.78 -9.86 8.93
C ASN A 32 -8.55 -9.04 7.66
N LYS A 33 -7.56 -9.45 6.86
CA LYS A 33 -7.25 -8.83 5.57
C LYS A 33 -8.00 -9.56 4.46
N VAL A 34 -8.73 -8.81 3.66
CA VAL A 34 -9.39 -9.28 2.45
C VAL A 34 -8.67 -8.69 1.23
N LYS A 35 -8.54 -9.45 0.16
CA LYS A 35 -7.96 -8.96 -1.09
C LYS A 35 -9.06 -8.32 -1.93
N ILE A 36 -8.91 -7.05 -2.26
CA ILE A 36 -9.78 -6.37 -3.24
C ILE A 36 -9.07 -6.24 -4.59
N SER A 37 -9.85 -6.15 -5.65
CA SER A 37 -9.39 -5.75 -6.99
C SER A 37 -9.89 -4.34 -7.27
N VAL A 38 -8.98 -3.44 -7.63
CA VAL A 38 -9.29 -2.06 -8.03
C VAL A 38 -9.00 -1.95 -9.51
N LYS A 39 -10.04 -1.78 -10.33
CA LYS A 39 -9.88 -1.49 -11.76
C LYS A 39 -9.66 0.00 -11.96
N VAL A 40 -8.49 0.38 -12.48
CA VAL A 40 -8.11 1.74 -12.83
C VAL A 40 -8.35 1.94 -14.31
N ILE A 41 -9.41 2.68 -14.65
CA ILE A 41 -9.88 2.76 -16.04
C ILE A 41 -9.19 3.89 -16.79
N SER A 42 -9.45 5.13 -16.38
CA SER A 42 -8.91 6.32 -17.06
C SER A 42 -8.82 7.50 -16.11
N ALA A 43 -8.17 8.57 -16.56
CA ALA A 43 -8.26 9.88 -15.95
C ALA A 43 -8.36 10.93 -17.05
N LYS A 44 -8.79 12.13 -16.69
CA LYS A 44 -8.60 13.32 -17.50
C LYS A 44 -7.76 14.27 -16.66
N LEU A 45 -6.67 14.76 -17.25
CA LEU A 45 -5.66 15.57 -16.60
C LEU A 45 -5.74 16.97 -17.19
N SER A 46 -5.98 17.97 -16.34
CA SER A 46 -5.83 19.37 -16.74
C SER A 46 -4.35 19.73 -16.60
N PRO A 47 -3.69 20.18 -17.66
CA PRO A 47 -2.29 20.49 -17.56
C PRO A 47 -2.15 21.81 -16.78
N SER A 48 -1.42 21.79 -15.67
CA SER A 48 -1.39 22.83 -14.64
C SER A 48 -0.51 24.05 -15.00
N GLY A 49 -0.46 24.42 -16.28
CA GLY A 49 0.46 25.45 -16.80
C GLY A 49 -0.09 26.34 -17.92
N GLY A 50 -1.42 26.44 -18.06
CA GLY A 50 -2.05 27.28 -19.07
C GLY A 50 -2.08 26.66 -20.47
N PHE A 51 -2.37 27.47 -21.50
CA PHE A 51 -2.65 27.02 -22.87
C PHE A 51 -1.49 26.27 -23.58
N LEU A 52 -0.27 26.31 -23.03
CA LEU A 52 0.93 25.69 -23.64
C LEU A 52 1.48 24.47 -22.88
N SER A 53 0.80 24.00 -21.83
CA SER A 53 1.31 22.88 -21.04
C SER A 53 1.21 21.55 -21.82
N LYS A 54 2.37 20.89 -21.94
CA LYS A 54 2.53 19.65 -22.70
C LYS A 54 1.85 18.47 -21.97
N PRO A 55 1.28 17.51 -22.72
CA PRO A 55 0.81 16.26 -22.13
C PRO A 55 1.92 15.54 -21.38
N VAL A 56 1.55 14.95 -20.24
CA VAL A 56 2.47 14.25 -19.35
C VAL A 56 2.47 12.74 -19.59
N ASP A 57 3.58 12.09 -19.27
CA ASP A 57 3.60 10.64 -19.07
C ASP A 57 3.03 10.37 -17.67
N SER A 58 2.02 9.50 -17.53
CA SER A 58 1.32 9.32 -16.25
C SER A 58 1.03 7.88 -15.88
N TYR A 59 1.01 7.60 -14.57
CA TYR A 59 0.55 6.34 -13.98
C TYR A 59 -0.20 6.59 -12.68
N VAL A 60 -0.98 5.59 -12.25
CA VAL A 60 -1.67 5.61 -10.96
C VAL A 60 -0.96 4.68 -9.98
N GLU A 61 -0.73 5.18 -8.77
CA GLU A 61 -0.34 4.40 -7.62
C GLU A 61 -1.55 4.24 -6.68
N VAL A 62 -1.78 3.01 -6.23
CA VAL A 62 -2.78 2.67 -5.23
C VAL A 62 -2.07 2.11 -4.00
N SER A 63 -2.30 2.70 -2.84
CA SER A 63 -1.72 2.28 -1.56
C SER A 63 -2.74 2.37 -0.43
N ILE A 64 -2.39 1.80 0.72
CA ILE A 64 -3.14 2.01 1.97
C ILE A 64 -2.44 3.12 2.75
N GLU A 65 -3.20 3.99 3.40
CA GLU A 65 -2.66 5.04 4.26
C GLU A 65 -1.73 4.44 5.33
N GLY A 66 -0.50 4.97 5.43
CA GLY A 66 0.54 4.47 6.33
C GLY A 66 1.23 3.17 5.91
N ALA A 67 0.83 2.54 4.81
CA ALA A 67 1.47 1.32 4.32
C ALA A 67 2.72 1.62 3.49
N GLN A 68 3.73 0.74 3.62
CA GLN A 68 4.96 0.78 2.82
C GLN A 68 4.81 0.14 1.43
N THR A 69 3.70 -0.56 1.19
CA THR A 69 3.44 -1.26 -0.06
C THR A 69 2.42 -0.51 -0.91
N SER A 70 2.70 -0.41 -2.21
CA SER A 70 1.81 0.15 -3.20
C SER A 70 1.77 -0.71 -4.46
N LYS A 71 0.73 -0.52 -5.28
CA LYS A 71 0.58 -1.10 -6.61
C LYS A 71 0.48 0.02 -7.63
N LYS A 72 1.05 -0.18 -8.81
CA LYS A 72 1.12 0.83 -9.86
C LYS A 72 0.61 0.26 -11.17
N THR A 73 -0.07 1.10 -11.94
CA THR A 73 -0.40 0.79 -13.34
C THR A 73 0.83 0.93 -14.24
N SER A 74 0.70 0.54 -15.50
CA SER A 74 1.63 0.94 -16.55
C SER A 74 1.64 2.47 -16.74
N VAL A 75 2.72 2.98 -17.33
CA VAL A 75 2.84 4.40 -17.68
C VAL A 75 2.23 4.64 -19.05
N LYS A 76 1.25 5.55 -19.13
CA LYS A 76 0.69 6.05 -20.39
C LYS A 76 1.40 7.33 -20.78
N LYS A 77 1.91 7.38 -22.00
CA LYS A 77 2.79 8.47 -22.45
C LYS A 77 2.01 9.61 -23.09
N LYS A 78 2.42 10.85 -22.80
CA LYS A 78 1.95 12.08 -23.44
C LYS A 78 0.42 12.16 -23.62
N SER A 79 -0.36 11.87 -22.58
CA SER A 79 -1.82 11.91 -22.65
C SER A 79 -2.43 12.79 -21.58
N ASN A 80 -3.38 13.64 -21.98
CA ASN A 80 -4.27 14.35 -21.06
C ASN A 80 -5.54 13.55 -20.74
N ASN A 81 -5.76 12.43 -21.42
CA ASN A 81 -6.85 11.49 -21.17
C ASN A 81 -6.26 10.08 -21.13
N PRO A 82 -5.38 9.74 -20.17
CA PRO A 82 -4.80 8.41 -20.09
C PRO A 82 -5.90 7.37 -19.81
N GLU A 83 -5.85 6.27 -20.56
CA GLU A 83 -6.65 5.06 -20.33
C GLU A 83 -5.68 3.93 -19.96
N TRP A 84 -5.81 3.42 -18.74
CA TRP A 84 -5.00 2.30 -18.26
C TRP A 84 -5.74 0.98 -18.47
N ASP A 85 -7.00 0.92 -18.03
CA ASP A 85 -7.82 -0.29 -17.99
C ASP A 85 -7.09 -1.46 -17.31
N GLU A 86 -6.55 -1.20 -16.11
CA GLU A 86 -5.71 -2.13 -15.36
C GLU A 86 -6.30 -2.44 -13.98
N SER A 87 -6.35 -3.72 -13.63
CA SER A 87 -6.78 -4.18 -12.31
C SER A 87 -5.61 -4.39 -11.36
N LEU A 88 -5.61 -3.68 -10.23
CA LEU A 88 -4.61 -3.77 -9.19
C LEU A 88 -5.20 -4.43 -7.94
N SER A 89 -4.56 -5.51 -7.46
CA SER A 89 -5.02 -6.17 -6.23
C SER A 89 -4.17 -5.82 -5.02
N LEU A 90 -4.84 -5.52 -3.91
CA LEU A 90 -4.21 -5.18 -2.64
C LEU A 90 -4.99 -5.75 -1.43
N PRO A 91 -4.28 -6.15 -0.36
CA PRO A 91 -4.92 -6.64 0.86
C PRO A 91 -5.36 -5.47 1.73
N VAL A 92 -6.66 -5.32 1.95
CA VAL A 92 -7.27 -4.27 2.76
C VAL A 92 -7.97 -4.86 3.98
N THR A 93 -8.30 -3.99 4.91
CA THR A 93 -9.19 -4.28 6.05
C THR A 93 -10.34 -3.28 6.05
N ASP A 94 -11.39 -3.56 6.80
CA ASP A 94 -12.57 -2.68 6.87
C ASP A 94 -12.22 -1.25 7.31
N SER A 95 -11.18 -1.09 8.15
CA SER A 95 -10.67 0.20 8.61
C SER A 95 -9.68 0.88 7.64
N SER A 96 -9.31 0.24 6.53
CA SER A 96 -8.28 0.76 5.63
C SER A 96 -8.75 2.01 4.88
N VAL A 97 -7.83 2.93 4.65
CA VAL A 97 -8.01 4.08 3.75
C VAL A 97 -7.15 3.85 2.52
N LEU A 98 -7.79 3.76 1.35
CA LEU A 98 -7.14 3.69 0.06
C LEU A 98 -6.70 5.08 -0.37
N LEU A 99 -5.47 5.19 -0.85
CA LEU A 99 -4.89 6.38 -1.47
C LEU A 99 -4.68 6.09 -2.95
N PHE A 100 -5.24 6.95 -3.79
CA PHE A 100 -5.07 6.94 -5.24
C PHE A 100 -4.24 8.16 -5.62
N ARG A 101 -3.09 7.95 -6.23
CA ARG A 101 -2.16 9.02 -6.61
C ARG A 101 -1.83 8.93 -8.08
N VAL A 102 -2.03 10.02 -8.79
CA VAL A 102 -1.63 10.14 -10.19
C VAL A 102 -0.30 10.86 -10.22
N TYR A 103 0.72 10.24 -10.80
CA TYR A 103 2.05 10.82 -10.93
C TYR A 103 2.39 11.12 -12.38
N SER A 104 3.24 12.13 -12.60
CA SER A 104 3.93 12.31 -13.88
C SER A 104 5.25 11.55 -13.85
N ARG A 105 5.53 10.73 -14.86
CA ARG A 105 6.81 10.02 -14.97
C ARG A 105 7.92 10.99 -15.41
N ALA A 106 8.91 11.19 -14.56
CA ALA A 106 10.11 11.95 -14.86
C ALA A 106 11.33 11.00 -15.05
N LYS A 107 12.30 11.42 -15.86
CA LYS A 107 13.53 10.63 -16.10
C LYS A 107 14.70 11.01 -15.19
N LEU A 108 14.75 12.27 -14.77
CA LEU A 108 15.91 12.88 -14.10
C LEU A 108 15.62 13.31 -12.66
N PHE A 109 14.35 13.28 -12.26
CA PHE A 109 13.87 13.73 -10.96
C PHE A 109 12.83 12.75 -10.46
N ASP A 110 12.42 12.92 -9.21
CA ASP A 110 11.27 12.23 -8.66
C ASP A 110 10.01 12.54 -9.48
N ASP A 111 9.14 11.54 -9.57
CA ASP A 111 7.88 11.64 -10.30
C ASP A 111 6.94 12.62 -9.56
N PRO A 112 6.61 13.80 -10.11
CA PRO A 112 5.77 14.75 -9.40
C PRO A 112 4.33 14.26 -9.30
N LEU A 113 3.72 14.48 -8.12
CA LEU A 113 2.32 14.18 -7.87
C LEU A 113 1.44 15.18 -8.64
N ILE A 114 0.53 14.66 -9.46
CA ILE A 114 -0.44 15.45 -10.22
C ILE A 114 -1.73 15.60 -9.41
N ALA A 115 -2.24 14.49 -8.86
CA ALA A 115 -3.51 14.45 -8.15
C ALA A 115 -3.53 13.34 -7.11
N GLN A 116 -4.32 13.53 -6.06
CA GLN A 116 -4.55 12.52 -5.02
C GLN A 116 -6.04 12.46 -4.67
N ALA A 117 -6.55 11.25 -4.46
CA ALA A 117 -7.85 10.98 -3.87
C ALA A 117 -7.71 9.92 -2.76
N GLN A 118 -8.68 9.90 -1.85
CA GLN A 118 -8.72 8.94 -0.75
C GLN A 118 -10.12 8.36 -0.59
N MET A 119 -10.20 7.09 -0.17
CA MET A 119 -11.47 6.40 0.08
C MET A 119 -11.34 5.46 1.27
N LYS A 120 -12.30 5.48 2.20
CA LYS A 120 -12.40 4.49 3.26
C LYS A 120 -13.00 3.20 2.70
N VAL A 121 -12.40 2.05 3.00
CA VAL A 121 -12.93 0.74 2.57
C VAL A 121 -14.32 0.49 3.16
N ALA A 122 -14.57 0.91 4.40
CA ALA A 122 -15.90 0.86 5.02
C ALA A 122 -17.00 1.64 4.25
N SER A 123 -16.63 2.56 3.37
CA SER A 123 -17.59 3.31 2.53
C SER A 123 -17.93 2.58 1.23
N ILE A 124 -17.22 1.49 0.90
CA ILE A 124 -17.53 0.65 -0.25
C ILE A 124 -18.69 -0.26 0.17
N PRO A 125 -19.85 -0.22 -0.52
CA PRO A 125 -20.92 -1.17 -0.27
C PRO A 125 -20.36 -2.59 -0.35
N LYS A 126 -20.62 -3.41 0.67
CA LYS A 126 -20.17 -4.80 0.69
C LYS A 126 -20.86 -5.52 -0.47
N LEU A 127 -20.12 -5.80 -1.55
CA LEU A 127 -20.58 -6.76 -2.54
C LEU A 127 -20.60 -8.14 -1.90
N ASP A 128 -21.72 -8.86 -2.02
CA ASP A 128 -21.80 -10.29 -1.72
C ASP A 128 -20.84 -11.12 -2.61
N SER A 129 -20.32 -10.53 -3.69
CA SER A 129 -19.37 -11.13 -4.61
C SER A 129 -18.40 -10.10 -5.24
N GLY A 130 -17.40 -9.67 -4.47
CA GLY A 130 -16.00 -9.50 -4.91
C GLY A 130 -15.59 -8.51 -6.02
N GLU A 131 -16.45 -7.74 -6.68
CA GLU A 131 -16.03 -6.87 -7.80
C GLU A 131 -16.38 -5.39 -7.58
N CYS A 132 -15.35 -4.56 -7.32
CA CYS A 132 -15.49 -3.10 -7.20
C CYS A 132 -14.84 -2.44 -8.43
N GLU A 133 -15.64 -1.89 -9.33
CA GLU A 133 -15.14 -1.08 -10.44
C GLU A 133 -14.96 0.37 -10.00
N LEU A 134 -13.76 0.92 -10.19
CA LEU A 134 -13.42 2.29 -9.82
C LEU A 134 -13.24 3.15 -11.07
N PHE A 135 -14.21 4.02 -11.33
CA PHE A 135 -14.12 5.03 -12.39
C PHE A 135 -13.45 6.30 -11.83
N ILE A 136 -12.16 6.52 -12.12
CA ILE A 136 -11.44 7.75 -11.75
C ILE A 136 -11.70 8.84 -12.80
N THR A 137 -12.97 9.15 -13.05
CA THR A 137 -13.34 10.33 -13.84
C THR A 137 -13.61 11.47 -12.86
N TYR A 138 -12.99 12.64 -13.08
CA TYR A 138 -13.02 13.84 -12.24
C TYR A 138 -14.07 13.88 -11.11
N PHE A 139 -13.60 14.07 -9.88
CA PHE A 139 -14.42 14.11 -8.65
C PHE A 139 -15.29 12.87 -8.46
N LEU A 140 -14.74 11.87 -7.76
CA LEU A 140 -15.47 11.00 -6.82
C LEU A 140 -16.89 10.56 -7.23
N PHE A 141 -17.15 10.25 -8.51
CA PHE A 141 -18.32 9.47 -8.88
C PHE A 141 -17.91 8.02 -8.88
N PHE A 142 -17.93 7.44 -7.66
CA PHE A 142 -18.05 6.00 -7.49
C PHE A 142 -19.42 5.60 -8.01
N SER A 143 -19.54 5.35 -9.31
CA SER A 143 -20.72 4.65 -9.83
C SER A 143 -20.56 3.18 -9.47
N CYS A 144 -21.02 2.81 -8.27
CA CYS A 144 -21.48 1.46 -8.05
C CYS A 144 -22.74 1.29 -8.90
N TYR A 145 -22.66 0.56 -10.01
CA TYR A 145 -23.85 0.11 -10.70
C TYR A 145 -24.55 -0.93 -9.82
N PHE A 146 -25.80 -0.65 -9.45
CA PHE A 146 -26.73 -1.58 -8.80
C PHE A 146 -27.47 -2.40 -9.85
#